data_AF-A0A2J8I448-F1
#
_entry.id   AF-A0A2J8I448-F1
#
_cell.length_a   1.000
_cell.length_b   1.000
_cell.length_c   1.000
_cell.angle_alpha   90.00
_cell.angle_beta   90.00
_cell.angle_gamma   90.00
#
_symmetry.space_group_name_H-M   'P 1'
#
loop_
_entity.id
_entity.type
_entity.pdbx_description
1 polymer ?
#
loop_
_entity_poly.entity_id
_entity_poly.type
_entity_poly.pdbx_seq_one_letter_code
_entity_poly.pdbx_strand_id
1 'polypeptide(L)'
;MQLSALPVFFEELNAQLTQAPDEVRRLFHGRGQRWEGLEQITCDWLQGQLVVNLFKEVEEEFLQALEQGLQALSQSSLWQQRNGSCILLQHRYADGAPSQVLWGELNSRPVVVESGLKYQLDIGRNQNFGLFLDMRLGRDWVREHAKHKNVLNLFAYTCGFSVAAIAGGADKVVNVDMAKGSLSKGRENHLINDHNVSKVSFLGHDIFKSWGKIKKAGPYDLIVIDPPSFQKGSFALTKDYQRILRRLPELLTEGGEVLACVNSPMVSSDFLIDGMKAEAPDLNFQYRLDNPPEFADINSESALKALVFS
;
A
#
# COMPACT_ATOMS: atom_id res chain seq x y z
N MET A 1 -23.18 -9.74 6.34
CA MET A 1 -23.22 -9.57 4.88
C MET A 1 -24.65 -9.82 4.43
N GLN A 2 -25.12 -9.11 3.41
CA GLN A 2 -26.47 -9.32 2.89
C GLN A 2 -26.34 -10.06 1.55
N LEU A 3 -26.85 -11.29 1.47
CA LEU A 3 -26.85 -12.07 0.21
C LEU A 3 -27.51 -11.29 -0.93
N SER A 4 -28.55 -10.53 -0.62
CA SER A 4 -29.23 -9.61 -1.55
C SER A 4 -28.36 -8.49 -2.11
N ALA A 5 -27.21 -8.20 -1.51
CA ALA A 5 -26.27 -7.19 -1.98
C ALA A 5 -25.22 -7.73 -2.95
N LEU A 6 -25.01 -9.05 -3.05
CA LEU A 6 -24.02 -9.64 -3.99
C LEU A 6 -24.23 -9.24 -5.46
N PRO A 7 -25.45 -9.09 -5.99
CA PRO A 7 -25.63 -8.59 -7.35
C PRO A 7 -24.94 -7.23 -7.58
N VAL A 8 -24.98 -6.33 -6.60
CA VAL A 8 -24.29 -5.02 -6.65
C VAL A 8 -22.78 -5.19 -6.71
N PHE A 9 -22.22 -6.14 -5.94
CA PHE A 9 -20.79 -6.47 -6.01
C PHE A 9 -20.37 -6.87 -7.42
N PHE A 10 -21.13 -7.76 -8.07
CA PHE A 10 -20.80 -8.22 -9.43
C PHE A 10 -21.04 -7.17 -10.51
N GLU A 11 -22.06 -6.33 -10.35
CA GLU A 11 -22.30 -5.18 -11.23
C GLU A 11 -21.10 -4.22 -11.20
N GLU A 12 -20.67 -3.82 -10.00
CA GLU A 12 -19.53 -2.91 -9.82
C GLU A 12 -18.21 -3.57 -10.29
N LEU A 13 -17.99 -4.84 -9.93
CA LEU A 13 -16.80 -5.57 -10.38
C LEU A 13 -16.71 -5.62 -11.91
N ASN A 14 -17.81 -5.91 -12.60
CA ASN A 14 -17.84 -5.93 -14.06
C ASN A 14 -17.59 -4.53 -14.66
N ALA A 15 -18.20 -3.49 -14.09
CA ALA A 15 -18.00 -2.11 -14.54
C ALA A 15 -16.53 -1.68 -14.38
N GLN A 16 -15.93 -1.94 -13.21
CA GLN A 16 -14.54 -1.58 -12.92
C GLN A 16 -13.56 -2.44 -13.72
N LEU A 17 -13.80 -3.73 -13.88
CA LEU A 17 -12.96 -4.59 -14.73
C LEU A 17 -13.04 -4.18 -16.20
N THR A 18 -14.20 -3.70 -16.67
CA THR A 18 -14.36 -3.15 -18.03
C THR A 18 -13.56 -1.86 -18.24
N GLN A 19 -13.26 -1.11 -17.18
CA GLN A 19 -12.50 0.15 -17.24
C GLN A 19 -11.07 0.01 -16.71
N ALA A 20 -10.71 -1.15 -16.16
CA ALA A 20 -9.42 -1.38 -15.53
C ALA A 20 -8.28 -1.07 -16.53
N PRO A 21 -7.31 -0.24 -16.14
CA PRO A 21 -6.14 -0.01 -16.95
C PRO A 21 -5.26 -1.27 -16.99
N ASP A 22 -4.26 -1.28 -17.87
CA ASP A 22 -3.27 -2.36 -17.93
C ASP A 22 -2.20 -2.21 -16.82
N GLU A 23 -2.68 -2.15 -15.58
CA GLU A 23 -1.89 -2.08 -14.36
C GLU A 23 -2.71 -2.62 -13.18
N VAL A 24 -2.09 -2.74 -12.01
CA VAL A 24 -2.79 -3.16 -10.79
C VAL A 24 -3.84 -2.15 -10.38
N ARG A 25 -5.00 -2.65 -9.92
CA ARG A 25 -6.09 -1.78 -9.49
C ARG A 25 -7.01 -2.46 -8.48
N ARG A 26 -7.45 -1.72 -7.46
CA ARG A 26 -8.61 -2.12 -6.64
C ARG A 26 -9.87 -1.97 -7.49
N LEU A 27 -10.62 -3.04 -7.69
CA LEU A 27 -11.87 -3.03 -8.45
C LEU A 27 -13.10 -2.91 -7.55
N PHE A 28 -12.99 -3.32 -6.28
CA PHE A 28 -14.09 -3.18 -5.34
C PHE A 28 -13.56 -2.94 -3.93
N HIS A 29 -14.00 -1.85 -3.29
CA HIS A 29 -13.57 -1.44 -1.95
C HIS A 29 -14.75 -1.39 -0.99
N GLY A 30 -15.26 -2.57 -0.61
CA GLY A 30 -16.34 -2.68 0.38
C GLY A 30 -15.96 -2.06 1.72
N ARG A 31 -14.68 -2.16 2.10
CA ARG A 31 -14.15 -1.60 3.37
C ARG A 31 -14.35 -0.10 3.54
N GLY A 32 -14.57 0.64 2.45
CA GLY A 32 -14.93 2.04 2.49
C GLY A 32 -16.35 2.33 2.99
N GLN A 33 -17.15 1.28 3.27
CA GLN A 33 -18.53 1.37 3.79
C GLN A 33 -19.49 2.15 2.88
N ARG A 34 -19.17 2.22 1.58
CA ARG A 34 -20.04 2.81 0.54
C ARG A 34 -21.08 1.83 0.00
N TRP A 35 -20.97 0.56 0.39
CA TRP A 35 -21.76 -0.55 -0.13
C TRP A 35 -22.37 -1.32 1.04
N GLU A 36 -23.62 -1.01 1.37
CA GLU A 36 -24.31 -1.63 2.50
C GLU A 36 -24.35 -3.16 2.34
N GLY A 37 -23.94 -3.87 3.38
CA GLY A 37 -23.93 -5.32 3.43
C GLY A 37 -22.73 -5.99 2.75
N LEU A 38 -21.79 -5.22 2.17
CA LEU A 38 -20.59 -5.69 1.47
C LEU A 38 -19.28 -5.18 2.09
N GLU A 39 -19.30 -4.66 3.31
CA GLU A 39 -18.19 -3.91 3.92
C GLU A 39 -16.93 -4.74 4.16
N GLN A 40 -17.03 -6.05 4.01
CA GLN A 40 -15.97 -7.01 4.31
C GLN A 40 -15.34 -7.60 3.06
N ILE A 41 -15.77 -7.16 1.88
CA ILE A 41 -15.25 -7.65 0.61
C ILE A 41 -14.37 -6.59 0.00
N THR A 42 -13.21 -7.02 -0.48
CA THR A 42 -12.46 -6.22 -1.44
C THR A 42 -12.00 -7.07 -2.60
N CYS A 43 -11.79 -6.44 -3.76
CA CYS A 43 -11.37 -7.11 -4.97
C CYS A 43 -10.22 -6.33 -5.62
N ASP A 44 -9.10 -7.00 -5.87
CA ASP A 44 -7.90 -6.44 -6.52
C ASP A 44 -7.65 -7.16 -7.85
N TRP A 45 -7.41 -6.38 -8.90
CA TRP A 45 -6.92 -6.83 -10.19
C TRP A 45 -5.41 -6.69 -10.25
N LEU A 46 -4.72 -7.80 -10.43
CA LEU A 46 -3.27 -7.90 -10.46
C LEU A 46 -2.76 -8.36 -11.84
N GLN A 47 -3.25 -7.69 -12.89
CA GLN A 47 -2.93 -7.94 -14.30
C GLN A 47 -3.10 -9.41 -14.72
N GLY A 48 -4.35 -9.84 -14.85
CA GLY A 48 -4.72 -11.21 -15.21
C GLY A 48 -5.17 -12.04 -14.00
N GLN A 49 -4.83 -11.63 -12.79
CA GLN A 49 -5.22 -12.35 -11.57
C GLN A 49 -6.16 -11.50 -10.72
N LEU A 50 -7.32 -12.06 -10.37
CA LEU A 50 -8.29 -11.44 -9.49
C LEU A 50 -8.12 -11.98 -8.06
N VAL A 51 -7.88 -11.10 -7.11
CA VAL A 51 -7.78 -11.45 -5.69
C VAL A 51 -8.97 -10.86 -4.94
N VAL A 52 -9.85 -11.73 -4.44
CA VAL A 52 -11.00 -11.37 -3.62
C VAL A 52 -10.66 -11.64 -2.16
N ASN A 53 -10.85 -10.67 -1.28
CA ASN A 53 -10.55 -10.78 0.13
C ASN A 53 -11.82 -10.67 0.96
N LEU A 54 -11.99 -11.57 1.94
CA LEU A 54 -13.01 -11.50 2.98
C LEU A 54 -12.38 -11.12 4.32
N PHE A 55 -12.86 -10.04 4.93
CA PHE A 55 -12.34 -9.50 6.20
C PHE A 55 -13.16 -9.89 7.43
N LYS A 56 -14.28 -10.59 7.26
CA LYS A 56 -15.06 -11.24 8.31
C LYS A 56 -15.63 -12.55 7.79
N GLU A 57 -15.93 -13.44 8.73
CA GLU A 57 -16.67 -14.66 8.47
C GLU A 57 -18.07 -14.36 7.90
N VAL A 58 -18.55 -15.25 7.04
CA VAL A 58 -19.75 -15.07 6.22
C VAL A 58 -20.60 -16.33 6.30
N GLU A 59 -21.92 -16.18 6.15
CA GLU A 59 -22.83 -17.33 6.07
C GLU A 59 -22.52 -18.21 4.85
N GLU A 60 -22.73 -19.52 4.97
CA GLU A 60 -22.40 -20.48 3.93
C GLU A 60 -23.09 -20.17 2.59
N GLU A 61 -24.37 -19.79 2.64
CA GLU A 61 -25.16 -19.42 1.46
C GLU A 61 -24.54 -18.22 0.71
N PHE A 62 -24.01 -17.25 1.46
CA PHE A 62 -23.31 -16.10 0.88
C PHE A 62 -22.01 -16.52 0.20
N LEU A 63 -21.22 -17.36 0.86
CA LEU A 63 -19.95 -17.85 0.33
C LEU A 63 -20.17 -18.62 -0.97
N GLN A 64 -21.13 -19.56 -0.97
CA GLN A 64 -21.48 -20.34 -2.16
C GLN A 64 -21.93 -19.45 -3.32
N ALA A 65 -22.78 -18.44 -3.06
CA ALA A 65 -23.22 -17.51 -4.09
C ALA A 65 -22.08 -16.63 -4.64
N LEU A 66 -21.16 -16.19 -3.78
CA LEU A 66 -19.96 -15.45 -4.19
C LEU A 66 -19.07 -16.32 -5.08
N GLU A 67 -18.77 -17.55 -4.67
CA GLU A 67 -17.94 -18.48 -5.44
C GLU A 67 -18.57 -18.80 -6.80
N GLN A 68 -19.87 -19.07 -6.85
CA GLN A 68 -20.60 -19.30 -8.10
C GLN A 68 -20.55 -18.09 -9.04
N GLY A 69 -20.75 -16.88 -8.51
CA GLY A 69 -20.67 -15.66 -9.33
C GLY A 69 -19.26 -15.37 -9.84
N LEU A 70 -18.22 -15.65 -9.05
CA LEU A 70 -16.82 -15.55 -9.48
C LEU A 70 -16.48 -16.61 -10.55
N GLN A 71 -16.98 -17.83 -10.41
CA GLN A 71 -16.86 -18.86 -11.45
C GLN A 71 -17.60 -18.44 -12.73
N ALA A 72 -18.79 -17.87 -12.63
CA ALA A 72 -19.52 -17.33 -13.80
C ALA A 72 -18.75 -16.20 -14.49
N LEU A 73 -18.14 -15.28 -13.72
CA LEU A 73 -17.24 -14.24 -14.24
C LEU A 73 -16.11 -14.85 -15.07
N SER A 74 -15.48 -15.93 -14.59
CA SER A 74 -14.38 -16.61 -15.31
C SER A 74 -14.76 -17.14 -16.70
N GLN A 75 -16.06 -17.38 -16.93
CA GLN A 75 -16.60 -17.86 -18.21
C GLN A 75 -17.10 -16.72 -19.11
N SER A 76 -17.09 -15.48 -18.62
CA SER A 76 -17.57 -14.32 -19.37
C SER A 76 -16.61 -13.91 -20.48
N SER A 77 -17.15 -13.27 -21.52
CA SER A 77 -16.34 -12.63 -22.57
C SER A 77 -15.44 -11.52 -22.02
N LEU A 78 -15.90 -10.78 -21.01
CA LEU A 78 -15.12 -9.74 -20.34
C LEU A 78 -13.84 -10.31 -19.73
N TRP A 79 -13.94 -11.43 -19.01
CA TRP A 79 -12.78 -12.10 -18.41
C TRP A 79 -11.75 -12.51 -19.46
N GLN A 80 -12.20 -13.08 -20.58
CA GLN A 80 -11.34 -13.46 -21.70
C GLN A 80 -10.67 -12.24 -22.35
N GLN A 81 -11.42 -11.15 -22.58
CA GLN A 81 -10.91 -9.89 -23.14
C GLN A 81 -9.86 -9.22 -22.23
N ARG A 82 -9.97 -9.42 -20.92
CA ARG A 82 -9.01 -8.93 -19.92
C ARG A 82 -7.88 -9.91 -19.64
N ASN A 83 -7.76 -10.99 -20.41
CA ASN A 83 -6.75 -12.03 -20.24
C ASN A 83 -6.71 -12.59 -18.82
N GLY A 84 -7.88 -12.76 -18.20
CA GLY A 84 -7.99 -13.31 -16.86
C GLY A 84 -7.51 -14.77 -16.81
N SER A 85 -6.60 -15.06 -15.87
CA SER A 85 -5.89 -16.33 -15.74
C SER A 85 -6.07 -17.00 -14.38
N CYS A 86 -6.48 -16.26 -13.35
CA CYS A 86 -6.70 -16.80 -12.00
C CYS A 86 -7.71 -15.99 -11.21
N ILE A 87 -8.58 -16.68 -10.45
CA ILE A 87 -9.39 -16.07 -9.38
C ILE A 87 -9.00 -16.72 -8.05
N LEU A 88 -8.52 -15.90 -7.12
CA LEU A 88 -8.14 -16.30 -5.77
C LEU A 88 -9.09 -15.68 -4.75
N LEU A 89 -9.64 -16.48 -3.85
CA LEU A 89 -10.40 -16.04 -2.69
C LEU A 89 -9.52 -16.19 -1.43
N GLN A 90 -9.38 -15.14 -0.64
CA GLN A 90 -8.62 -15.15 0.61
C GLN A 90 -9.49 -14.78 1.82
N HIS A 91 -9.46 -15.63 2.83
CA HIS A 91 -10.18 -15.45 4.10
C HIS A 91 -9.28 -14.73 5.11
N ARG A 92 -9.15 -13.41 5.00
CA ARG A 92 -8.25 -12.60 5.85
C ARG A 92 -8.65 -12.53 7.33
N TYR A 93 -9.87 -12.94 7.67
CA TYR A 93 -10.35 -13.03 9.06
C TYR A 93 -9.84 -14.27 9.79
N ALA A 94 -9.47 -15.33 9.06
CA ALA A 94 -9.04 -16.59 9.65
C ALA A 94 -7.54 -16.60 9.93
N ASP A 95 -7.10 -17.43 10.89
CA ASP A 95 -5.68 -17.56 11.23
C ASP A 95 -4.86 -18.04 10.03
N GLY A 96 -3.71 -17.42 9.81
CA GLY A 96 -2.88 -17.63 8.62
C GLY A 96 -3.42 -17.04 7.31
N ALA A 97 -4.63 -16.44 7.31
CA ALA A 97 -5.29 -15.86 6.14
C ALA A 97 -5.30 -16.80 4.91
N PRO A 98 -5.90 -18.00 5.03
CA PRO A 98 -5.87 -19.02 3.99
C PRO A 98 -6.50 -18.51 2.69
N SER A 99 -5.98 -18.98 1.57
CA SER A 99 -6.44 -18.64 0.23
C SER A 99 -6.75 -19.89 -0.59
N GLN A 100 -7.78 -19.79 -1.42
CA GLN A 100 -8.24 -20.84 -2.32
C GLN A 100 -8.28 -20.30 -3.75
N VAL A 101 -7.73 -21.08 -4.69
CA VAL A 101 -7.91 -20.82 -6.12
C VAL A 101 -9.28 -21.35 -6.52
N LEU A 102 -10.17 -20.45 -6.94
CA LEU A 102 -11.52 -20.80 -7.41
C LEU A 102 -11.53 -21.16 -8.89
N TRP A 103 -10.61 -20.57 -9.66
CA TRP A 103 -10.48 -20.81 -11.09
C TRP A 103 -9.07 -20.48 -11.58
N GLY A 104 -8.58 -21.25 -12.56
CA GLY A 104 -7.31 -21.02 -13.24
C GLY A 104 -6.08 -21.50 -12.45
N GLU A 105 -4.92 -20.94 -12.77
CA GLU A 105 -3.64 -21.27 -12.13
C GLU A 105 -3.01 -20.01 -11.54
N LEU A 106 -2.71 -20.05 -10.24
CA LEU A 106 -2.09 -18.92 -9.55
C LEU A 106 -0.63 -18.77 -9.97
N ASN A 107 -0.33 -17.68 -10.69
CA ASN A 107 1.03 -17.16 -10.71
C ASN A 107 1.30 -16.49 -9.36
N SER A 108 1.94 -17.24 -8.46
CA SER A 108 2.23 -16.80 -7.09
C SER A 108 3.28 -15.70 -7.00
N ARG A 109 4.07 -15.46 -8.06
CA ARG A 109 5.11 -14.43 -8.11
C ARG A 109 5.02 -13.61 -9.41
N PRO A 110 3.93 -12.88 -9.67
CA PRO A 110 3.82 -12.06 -10.87
C PRO A 110 4.65 -10.78 -10.71
N VAL A 111 5.19 -10.30 -11.83
CA VAL A 111 5.63 -8.90 -11.95
C VAL A 111 4.46 -8.11 -12.49
N VAL A 112 4.06 -7.09 -11.76
CA VAL A 112 2.95 -6.20 -12.10
C VAL A 112 3.43 -4.78 -12.31
N VAL A 113 2.61 -3.95 -12.95
CA VAL A 113 2.88 -2.54 -13.24
C VAL A 113 1.94 -1.67 -12.41
N GLU A 114 2.44 -0.56 -11.90
CA GLU A 114 1.68 0.57 -11.36
C GLU A 114 2.37 1.88 -11.77
N SER A 115 1.64 2.81 -12.40
CA SER A 115 2.15 4.09 -12.85
C SER A 115 3.41 3.98 -13.75
N GLY A 116 3.51 2.89 -14.52
CA GLY A 116 4.67 2.59 -15.38
C GLY A 116 5.88 1.97 -14.66
N LEU A 117 5.80 1.69 -13.36
CA LEU A 117 6.84 1.03 -12.58
C LEU A 117 6.47 -0.42 -12.28
N LYS A 118 7.47 -1.29 -12.28
CA LYS A 118 7.30 -2.72 -12.09
C LYS A 118 7.49 -3.12 -10.62
N TYR A 119 6.67 -4.06 -10.14
CA TYR A 119 6.72 -4.59 -8.78
C TYR A 119 6.56 -6.10 -8.79
N GLN A 120 7.46 -6.81 -8.10
CA GLN A 120 7.35 -8.24 -7.86
C GLN A 120 6.41 -8.47 -6.68
N LEU A 121 5.31 -9.19 -6.91
CA LEU A 121 4.39 -9.62 -5.85
C LEU A 121 4.71 -11.03 -5.36
N ASP A 122 4.22 -11.38 -4.18
CA ASP A 122 4.15 -12.75 -3.66
C ASP A 122 2.73 -13.04 -3.15
N ILE A 123 1.91 -13.68 -3.99
CA ILE A 123 0.49 -13.92 -3.75
C ILE A 123 0.28 -15.31 -3.10
N GLY A 124 -0.66 -15.40 -2.17
CA GLY A 124 -1.12 -16.67 -1.56
C GLY A 124 -0.25 -17.20 -0.42
N ARG A 125 0.98 -16.69 -0.23
CA ARG A 125 1.86 -17.12 0.88
C ARG A 125 1.60 -16.38 2.19
N ASN A 126 1.29 -15.08 2.11
CA ASN A 126 1.06 -14.21 3.25
C ASN A 126 -0.24 -13.44 3.05
N GLN A 127 -0.72 -12.78 4.11
CA GLN A 127 -1.89 -11.92 4.07
C GLN A 127 -1.74 -10.73 3.11
N ASN A 128 -0.52 -10.19 2.93
CA ASN A 128 -0.22 -9.10 2.03
C ASN A 128 0.68 -9.58 0.89
N PHE A 129 0.45 -9.10 -0.33
CA PHE A 129 1.10 -9.59 -1.54
C PHE A 129 2.33 -8.79 -1.99
N GLY A 130 2.80 -7.80 -1.23
CA GLY A 130 4.05 -7.08 -1.55
C GLY A 130 3.90 -5.65 -2.02
N LEU A 131 2.69 -5.14 -2.21
CA LEU A 131 2.42 -3.75 -2.59
C LEU A 131 1.08 -3.30 -1.99
N PHE A 132 1.04 -2.10 -1.40
CA PHE A 132 -0.21 -1.50 -0.89
C PHE A 132 -0.75 -0.52 -1.94
N LEU A 133 -1.86 -0.88 -2.59
CA LEU A 133 -2.39 -0.14 -3.74
C LEU A 133 -3.04 1.20 -3.35
N ASP A 134 -3.48 1.35 -2.11
CA ASP A 134 -3.96 2.62 -1.54
C ASP A 134 -2.88 3.70 -1.50
N MET A 135 -1.60 3.31 -1.53
CA MET A 135 -0.45 4.22 -1.56
C MET A 135 -0.02 4.65 -2.97
N ARG A 136 -0.77 4.32 -4.05
CA ARG A 136 -0.39 4.68 -5.44
C ARG A 136 -0.11 6.18 -5.59
N LEU A 137 -1.06 7.02 -5.16
CA LEU A 137 -0.92 8.47 -5.30
C LEU A 137 0.21 9.04 -4.42
N GLY A 138 0.49 8.41 -3.28
CA GLY A 138 1.68 8.74 -2.49
C GLY A 138 2.98 8.42 -3.24
N ARG A 139 3.05 7.28 -3.92
CA ARG A 139 4.21 6.91 -4.75
C ARG A 139 4.35 7.85 -5.94
N ASP A 140 3.26 8.20 -6.61
CA ASP A 140 3.26 9.18 -7.71
C ASP A 140 3.79 10.54 -7.23
N TRP A 141 3.30 11.01 -6.07
CA TRP A 141 3.79 12.25 -5.45
C TRP A 141 5.29 12.20 -5.16
N VAL A 142 5.78 11.11 -4.56
CA VAL A 142 7.24 10.95 -4.30
C VAL A 142 8.03 10.98 -5.61
N ARG A 143 7.56 10.33 -6.67
CA ARG A 143 8.22 10.35 -7.99
C ARG A 143 8.35 11.78 -8.53
N GLU A 144 7.30 12.59 -8.39
CA GLU A 144 7.29 13.98 -8.87
C GLU A 144 8.19 14.91 -8.04
N HIS A 145 8.37 14.60 -6.75
CA HIS A 145 9.09 15.47 -5.81
C HIS A 145 10.53 15.03 -5.55
N ALA A 146 10.99 13.89 -6.06
CA ALA A 146 12.29 13.30 -5.70
C ALA A 146 13.48 13.75 -6.57
N LYS A 147 13.27 14.53 -7.63
CA LYS A 147 14.35 14.90 -8.56
C LYS A 147 15.52 15.61 -7.85
N HIS A 148 16.73 15.07 -8.00
CA HIS A 148 17.96 15.58 -7.37
C HIS A 148 17.92 15.64 -5.83
N LYS A 149 17.06 14.81 -5.20
CA LYS A 149 16.94 14.74 -3.74
C LYS A 149 17.60 13.49 -3.16
N ASN A 150 18.08 13.62 -1.93
CA ASN A 150 18.38 12.51 -1.04
C ASN A 150 17.11 12.13 -0.26
N VAL A 151 16.59 10.93 -0.49
CA VAL A 151 15.32 10.47 0.10
C VAL A 151 15.57 9.47 1.23
N LEU A 152 14.89 9.64 2.36
CA LEU A 152 14.78 8.63 3.42
C LEU A 152 13.40 7.99 3.37
N ASN A 153 13.34 6.66 3.31
CA ASN A 153 12.11 5.89 3.36
C ASN A 153 12.10 5.03 4.64
N LEU A 154 11.33 5.46 5.64
CA LEU A 154 11.16 4.76 6.90
C LEU A 154 9.98 3.79 6.82
N PHE A 155 10.16 2.58 7.37
CA PHE A 155 9.21 1.46 7.24
C PHE A 155 9.06 1.04 5.78
N ALA A 156 10.20 0.87 5.13
CA ALA A 156 10.28 0.80 3.67
C ALA A 156 9.55 -0.41 3.04
N TYR A 157 9.27 -1.47 3.80
CA TYR A 157 8.66 -2.71 3.31
C TYR A 157 9.40 -3.25 2.07
N THR A 158 8.71 -3.45 0.96
CA THR A 158 9.25 -3.86 -0.35
C THR A 158 9.75 -2.67 -1.20
N CYS A 159 10.05 -1.55 -0.54
CA CYS A 159 10.68 -0.36 -1.09
C CYS A 159 9.87 0.37 -2.19
N GLY A 160 8.54 0.29 -2.15
CA GLY A 160 7.66 0.90 -3.17
C GLY A 160 7.91 2.39 -3.40
N PHE A 161 8.00 3.18 -2.34
CA PHE A 161 8.36 4.61 -2.41
C PHE A 161 9.79 4.85 -2.93
N SER A 162 10.72 3.94 -2.65
CA SER A 162 12.10 4.07 -3.13
C SER A 162 12.23 3.82 -4.63
N VAL A 163 11.47 2.84 -5.16
CA VAL A 163 11.35 2.61 -6.60
C VAL A 163 10.81 3.87 -7.28
N ALA A 164 9.74 4.45 -6.74
CA ALA A 164 9.16 5.69 -7.24
C ALA A 164 10.14 6.88 -7.18
N ALA A 165 10.85 7.05 -6.06
CA ALA A 165 11.85 8.10 -5.90
C ALA A 165 13.01 8.00 -6.90
N ILE A 166 13.57 6.80 -7.12
CA ILE A 166 14.65 6.62 -8.10
C ILE A 166 14.15 6.89 -9.53
N ALA A 167 12.96 6.42 -9.88
CA ALA A 167 12.35 6.74 -11.17
C ALA A 167 12.08 8.24 -11.35
N GLY A 168 11.81 8.94 -10.24
CA GLY A 168 11.67 10.40 -10.17
C GLY A 168 12.98 11.18 -10.27
N GLY A 169 14.12 10.49 -10.33
CA GLY A 169 15.44 11.13 -10.44
C GLY A 169 16.08 11.47 -9.10
N ALA A 170 15.75 10.76 -8.02
CA ALA A 170 16.50 10.86 -6.75
C ALA A 170 17.99 10.56 -6.96
N ASP A 171 18.84 11.32 -6.28
CA ASP A 171 20.28 11.10 -6.29
C ASP A 171 20.66 9.92 -5.38
N LYS A 172 19.94 9.77 -4.26
CA LYS A 172 20.11 8.68 -3.32
C LYS A 172 18.80 8.36 -2.61
N VAL A 173 18.58 7.09 -2.30
CA VAL A 173 17.49 6.66 -1.41
C VAL A 173 18.03 5.75 -0.31
N VAL A 174 17.61 5.99 0.93
CA VAL A 174 17.90 5.14 2.10
C VAL A 174 16.61 4.48 2.57
N ASN A 175 16.51 3.17 2.43
CA ASN A 175 15.39 2.38 2.92
C ASN A 175 15.71 1.83 4.31
N VAL A 176 14.80 1.99 5.26
CA VAL A 176 14.94 1.44 6.62
C VAL A 176 13.74 0.58 6.95
N ASP A 177 13.98 -0.69 7.26
CA ASP A 177 12.94 -1.63 7.69
C ASP A 177 13.57 -2.74 8.56
N MET A 178 12.82 -3.26 9.53
CA MET A 178 13.30 -4.39 10.34
C MET A 178 13.31 -5.70 9.56
N ALA A 179 12.36 -5.89 8.65
CA ALA A 179 12.17 -7.09 7.86
C ALA A 179 13.17 -7.13 6.69
N LYS A 180 14.36 -7.71 6.93
CA LYS A 180 15.38 -7.92 5.90
C LYS A 180 14.86 -8.63 4.65
N GLY A 181 13.91 -9.55 4.81
CA GLY A 181 13.25 -10.22 3.69
C GLY A 181 12.48 -9.25 2.78
N SER A 182 11.79 -8.26 3.35
CA SER A 182 11.09 -7.21 2.59
C SER A 182 12.09 -6.33 1.84
N LEU A 183 13.21 -5.96 2.48
CA LEU A 183 14.27 -5.18 1.81
C LEU A 183 14.93 -5.96 0.67
N SER A 184 15.09 -7.28 0.79
CA SER A 184 15.57 -8.11 -0.33
C SER A 184 14.62 -8.07 -1.53
N LYS A 185 13.31 -8.16 -1.29
CA LYS A 185 12.29 -7.96 -2.35
C LYS A 185 12.34 -6.54 -2.92
N GLY A 186 12.57 -5.54 -2.07
CA GLY A 186 12.78 -4.16 -2.52
C GLY A 186 13.97 -4.02 -3.46
N ARG A 187 15.07 -4.73 -3.20
CA ARG A 187 16.20 -4.81 -4.13
C ARG A 187 15.80 -5.46 -5.46
N GLU A 188 15.04 -6.55 -5.44
CA GLU A 188 14.47 -7.17 -6.66
C GLU A 188 13.63 -6.15 -7.44
N ASN A 189 12.79 -5.37 -6.76
CA ASN A 189 11.98 -4.30 -7.38
C ASN A 189 12.84 -3.23 -8.06
N HIS A 190 13.98 -2.84 -7.49
CA HIS A 190 14.90 -1.93 -8.19
C HIS A 190 15.51 -2.57 -9.44
N LEU A 191 15.91 -3.85 -9.36
CA LEU A 191 16.53 -4.55 -10.47
C LEU A 191 15.59 -4.73 -11.67
N ILE A 192 14.32 -5.09 -11.44
CA ILE A 192 13.33 -5.26 -12.53
C ILE A 192 12.93 -3.94 -13.22
N ASN A 193 13.24 -2.79 -12.60
CA ASN A 193 13.08 -1.46 -13.18
C ASN A 193 14.40 -0.91 -13.76
N ASP A 194 15.44 -1.74 -13.88
CA ASP A 194 16.75 -1.34 -14.40
C ASP A 194 17.39 -0.16 -13.62
N HIS A 195 17.03 -0.01 -12.35
CA HIS A 195 17.52 1.07 -11.50
C HIS A 195 18.98 0.82 -11.07
N ASN A 196 19.77 1.89 -11.02
CA ASN A 196 21.11 1.84 -10.45
C ASN A 196 21.05 1.65 -8.93
N VAL A 197 21.20 0.41 -8.48
CA VAL A 197 21.18 0.03 -7.06
C VAL A 197 22.29 0.65 -6.22
N SER A 198 23.36 1.22 -6.81
CA SER A 198 24.39 1.92 -6.02
C SER A 198 23.88 3.22 -5.39
N LYS A 199 22.80 3.79 -5.94
CA LYS A 199 22.09 4.94 -5.36
C LYS A 199 21.16 4.56 -4.20
N VAL A 200 20.96 3.25 -3.94
CA VAL A 200 19.96 2.77 -2.99
C VAL A 200 20.63 2.02 -1.83
N SER A 201 20.37 2.48 -0.62
CA SER A 201 20.82 1.82 0.61
C SER A 201 19.67 1.06 1.27
N PHE A 202 19.98 -0.14 1.81
CA PHE A 202 19.01 -1.00 2.49
C PHE A 202 19.47 -1.26 3.92
N LEU A 203 18.83 -0.59 4.88
CA LEU A 203 19.13 -0.67 6.30
C LEU A 203 18.13 -1.59 7.01
N GLY A 204 18.50 -2.87 7.10
CA GLY A 204 17.78 -3.91 7.85
C GLY A 204 17.87 -3.71 9.36
N HIS A 205 17.20 -2.69 9.88
CA HIS A 205 17.45 -2.10 11.19
C HIS A 205 16.16 -1.74 11.92
N ASP A 206 16.19 -1.87 13.25
CA ASP A 206 15.20 -1.26 14.14
C ASP A 206 15.42 0.27 14.12
N ILE A 207 14.45 0.99 13.56
CA ILE A 207 14.49 2.45 13.37
C ILE A 207 14.80 3.16 14.68
N PHE A 208 14.14 2.76 15.77
CA PHE A 208 14.27 3.38 17.08
C PHE A 208 15.63 3.18 17.74
N LYS A 209 16.40 2.18 17.28
CA LYS A 209 17.75 1.87 17.76
C LYS A 209 18.85 2.31 16.80
N SER A 210 18.49 2.85 15.63
CA SER A 210 19.43 3.04 14.52
C SER A 210 19.54 4.49 14.03
N TRP A 211 19.03 5.46 14.79
CA TRP A 211 19.09 6.88 14.45
C TRP A 211 20.49 7.39 14.09
N GLY A 212 21.54 6.94 14.78
CA GLY A 212 22.92 7.34 14.42
C GLY A 212 23.35 6.90 13.02
N LYS A 213 22.93 5.72 12.56
CA LYS A 213 23.20 5.23 11.19
C LYS A 213 22.34 5.96 10.17
N ILE A 214 21.07 6.21 10.49
CA ILE A 214 20.14 6.94 9.64
C ILE A 214 20.64 8.38 9.44
N LYS A 215 21.03 9.06 10.51
CA LYS A 215 21.59 10.42 10.47
C LYS A 215 22.88 10.50 9.66
N LYS A 216 23.80 9.54 9.83
CA LYS A 216 25.07 9.49 9.08
C LYS A 216 24.89 9.37 7.55
N ALA A 217 23.76 8.84 7.09
CA ALA A 217 23.49 8.65 5.67
C ALA A 217 22.80 9.84 4.99
N GLY A 218 22.33 10.83 5.77
CA GLY A 218 21.73 12.08 5.31
C GLY A 218 22.76 13.24 5.19
N PRO A 219 22.31 14.51 5.20
CA PRO A 219 20.93 14.95 5.40
C PRO A 219 20.00 14.58 4.22
N TYR A 220 18.69 14.70 4.43
CA TYR A 220 17.66 14.28 3.48
C TYR A 220 16.80 15.48 3.05
N ASP A 221 16.46 15.52 1.77
CA ASP A 221 15.59 16.55 1.20
C ASP A 221 14.13 16.11 1.17
N LEU A 222 13.89 14.80 1.29
CA LEU A 222 12.56 14.21 1.41
C LEU A 222 12.58 13.01 2.36
N ILE A 223 11.65 12.99 3.31
CA ILE A 223 11.46 11.84 4.22
C ILE A 223 10.05 11.29 4.05
N VAL A 224 9.93 9.98 3.82
CA VAL A 224 8.67 9.25 3.85
C VAL A 224 8.58 8.45 5.15
N ILE A 225 7.43 8.53 5.83
CA ILE A 225 7.15 7.81 7.07
C ILE A 225 5.85 7.02 6.88
N ASP A 226 5.93 5.69 6.77
CA ASP A 226 4.75 4.85 6.57
C ASP A 226 4.71 3.65 7.54
N PRO A 227 4.48 3.88 8.84
CA PRO A 227 4.51 2.82 9.82
C PRO A 227 3.25 1.94 9.77
N PRO A 228 3.35 0.69 10.22
CA PRO A 228 2.17 -0.15 10.39
C PRO A 228 1.23 0.43 11.45
N SER A 229 -0.08 0.38 11.20
CA SER A 229 -1.11 0.91 12.11
C SER A 229 -1.14 0.21 13.47
N PHE A 230 -0.84 -1.09 13.49
CA PHE A 230 -0.63 -1.85 14.71
C PHE A 230 0.27 -3.05 14.43
N GLN A 231 1.38 -3.16 15.17
CA GLN A 231 2.20 -4.36 15.15
C GLN A 231 2.52 -4.76 16.59
N LYS A 232 1.83 -5.80 17.08
CA LYS A 232 1.92 -6.28 18.48
C LYS A 232 3.39 -6.45 18.89
N GLY A 233 3.81 -5.68 19.90
CA GLY A 233 5.16 -5.76 20.48
C GLY A 233 6.27 -5.00 19.74
N SER A 234 5.98 -4.20 18.70
CA SER A 234 7.03 -3.49 17.94
C SER A 234 6.70 -2.03 17.57
N PHE A 235 5.43 -1.66 17.40
CA PHE A 235 5.06 -0.26 17.13
C PHE A 235 3.70 0.06 17.74
N ALA A 236 3.67 1.08 18.62
CA ALA A 236 2.46 1.67 19.18
C ALA A 236 2.25 3.04 18.54
N LEU A 237 1.27 3.14 17.63
CA LEU A 237 1.02 4.31 16.78
C LEU A 237 1.10 5.64 17.53
N THR A 238 0.43 5.78 18.67
CA THR A 238 0.39 7.07 19.39
C THR A 238 1.71 7.47 20.04
N LYS A 239 2.53 6.52 20.52
CA LYS A 239 3.78 6.81 21.24
C LYS A 239 5.00 6.81 20.32
N ASP A 240 5.06 5.84 19.42
CA ASP A 240 6.25 5.60 18.60
C ASP A 240 6.32 6.55 17.39
N TYR A 241 5.18 7.05 16.90
CA TYR A 241 5.17 8.04 15.84
C TYR A 241 5.78 9.38 16.30
N GLN A 242 5.42 9.87 17.49
CA GLN A 242 6.00 11.10 18.07
C GLN A 242 7.53 11.02 18.21
N ARG A 243 8.05 9.84 18.56
CA ARG A 243 9.50 9.59 18.65
C ARG A 243 10.21 9.70 17.31
N ILE A 244 9.52 9.43 16.20
CA ILE A 244 10.04 9.64 14.84
C ILE A 244 9.99 11.12 14.49
N LEU A 245 8.86 11.80 14.74
CA LEU A 245 8.69 13.22 14.42
C LEU A 245 9.77 14.08 15.07
N ARG A 246 10.09 13.83 16.34
CA ARG A 246 11.15 14.53 17.09
C ARG A 246 12.55 14.44 16.45
N ARG A 247 12.76 13.48 15.55
CA ARG A 247 14.04 13.26 14.85
C ARG A 247 14.12 14.00 13.52
N LEU A 248 13.00 14.48 12.97
CA LEU A 248 12.97 15.12 11.66
C LEU A 248 13.90 16.34 11.55
N PRO A 249 13.95 17.26 12.56
CA PRO A 249 14.82 18.44 12.46
C PRO A 249 16.31 18.12 12.39
N GLU A 250 16.75 16.94 12.87
CA GLU A 250 18.16 16.52 12.78
C GLU A 250 18.49 15.69 11.54
N LEU A 251 17.49 15.38 10.71
CA LEU A 251 17.62 14.54 9.53
C LEU A 251 17.42 15.32 8.23
N LEU A 252 16.55 16.33 8.23
CA LEU A 252 16.20 17.11 7.05
C LEU A 252 17.25 18.18 6.70
N THR A 253 17.33 18.50 5.42
CA THR A 253 17.94 19.74 4.93
C THR A 253 17.01 20.94 5.17
N GLU A 254 17.55 22.16 5.09
CA GLU A 254 16.72 23.36 5.06
C GLU A 254 15.80 23.32 3.83
N GLY A 255 14.48 23.49 4.04
CA GLY A 255 13.48 23.33 2.97
C GLY A 255 13.14 21.88 2.61
N GLY A 256 13.58 20.90 3.41
CA GLY A 256 13.24 19.49 3.21
C GLY A 256 11.75 19.19 3.48
N GLU A 257 11.22 18.22 2.75
CA GLU A 257 9.80 17.84 2.83
C GLU A 257 9.59 16.51 3.57
N VAL A 258 8.40 16.32 4.13
CA VAL A 258 7.99 15.07 4.78
C VAL A 258 6.64 14.61 4.24
N LEU A 259 6.58 13.36 3.77
CA LEU A 259 5.34 12.63 3.54
C LEU A 259 5.09 11.69 4.71
N ALA A 260 4.17 12.06 5.59
CA ALA A 260 3.80 11.30 6.77
C ALA A 260 2.48 10.57 6.55
N CYS A 261 2.49 9.24 6.71
CA CYS A 261 1.35 8.37 6.43
C CYS A 261 0.81 7.69 7.69
N VAL A 262 -0.50 7.52 7.76
CA VAL A 262 -1.16 6.70 8.78
C VAL A 262 -2.43 6.04 8.25
N ASN A 263 -2.44 4.71 8.23
CA ASN A 263 -3.55 3.90 7.69
C ASN A 263 -4.42 3.30 8.81
N SER A 264 -4.95 4.14 9.70
CA SER A 264 -5.75 3.71 10.86
C SER A 264 -7.05 4.49 10.97
N PRO A 265 -8.21 3.84 11.00
CA PRO A 265 -9.49 4.55 11.15
C PRO A 265 -9.70 5.12 12.56
N MET A 266 -8.81 4.81 13.51
CA MET A 266 -8.91 5.24 14.92
C MET A 266 -8.38 6.66 15.16
N VAL A 267 -7.76 7.29 14.17
CA VAL A 267 -7.16 8.62 14.29
C VAL A 267 -7.51 9.46 13.06
N SER A 268 -7.74 10.76 13.24
CA SER A 268 -7.88 11.72 12.13
C SER A 268 -6.52 12.22 11.64
N SER A 269 -6.54 13.07 10.61
CA SER A 269 -5.42 13.83 10.08
C SER A 269 -4.77 14.71 11.17
N ASP A 270 -5.57 15.18 12.13
CA ASP A 270 -5.09 16.00 13.26
C ASP A 270 -4.02 15.29 14.08
N PHE A 271 -4.06 13.96 14.15
CA PHE A 271 -3.00 13.18 14.82
C PHE A 271 -1.60 13.50 14.30
N LEU A 272 -1.45 13.64 12.98
CA LEU A 272 -0.17 13.99 12.37
C LEU A 272 0.08 15.50 12.44
N ILE A 273 -0.94 16.33 12.25
CA ILE A 273 -0.81 17.79 12.28
C ILE A 273 -0.36 18.27 13.67
N ASP A 274 -1.08 17.85 14.72
CA ASP A 274 -0.75 18.20 16.11
C ASP A 274 0.57 17.54 16.55
N GLY A 275 0.80 16.30 16.12
CA GLY A 275 2.06 15.60 16.37
C GLY A 275 3.27 16.33 15.78
N MET A 276 3.16 16.80 14.54
CA MET A 276 4.24 17.54 13.87
C MET A 276 4.47 18.88 14.57
N LYS A 277 3.40 19.62 14.87
CA LYS A 277 3.46 20.90 15.59
C LYS A 277 4.15 20.77 16.95
N ALA A 278 3.94 19.66 17.65
CA ALA A 278 4.54 19.43 18.97
C ALA A 278 6.02 19.00 18.88
N GLU A 279 6.39 18.17 17.91
CA GLU A 279 7.69 17.48 17.90
C GLU A 279 8.69 18.03 16.88
N ALA A 280 8.21 18.72 15.84
CA ALA A 280 9.00 19.36 14.79
C ALA A 280 8.29 20.64 14.30
N PRO A 281 8.19 21.69 15.14
CA PRO A 281 7.34 22.87 14.90
C PRO A 281 7.73 23.71 13.67
N ASP A 282 8.95 23.55 13.16
CA ASP A 282 9.40 24.24 11.95
C ASP A 282 8.82 23.61 10.66
N LEU A 283 8.26 22.39 10.74
CA LEU A 283 7.59 21.71 9.63
C LEU A 283 6.09 22.01 9.68
N ASN A 284 5.60 22.74 8.68
CA ASN A 284 4.22 23.16 8.61
C ASN A 284 3.40 22.20 7.74
N PHE A 285 2.18 21.91 8.14
CA PHE A 285 1.23 21.17 7.31
C PHE A 285 0.94 21.96 6.02
N GLN A 286 1.13 21.31 4.88
CA GLN A 286 0.86 21.91 3.57
C GLN A 286 -0.50 21.45 3.04
N TYR A 287 -0.65 20.14 2.84
CA TYR A 287 -1.87 19.53 2.34
C TYR A 287 -1.89 18.03 2.61
N ARG A 288 -3.07 17.44 2.50
CA ARG A 288 -3.28 15.99 2.50
C ARG A 288 -3.40 15.53 1.05
N LEU A 289 -2.71 14.44 0.70
CA LEU A 289 -2.89 13.80 -0.59
C LEU A 289 -4.25 13.11 -0.66
N ASP A 290 -4.87 13.16 -1.84
CA ASP A 290 -6.02 12.31 -2.13
C ASP A 290 -5.59 10.84 -2.12
N ASN A 291 -6.51 9.99 -1.69
CA ASN A 291 -6.36 8.55 -1.90
C ASN A 291 -6.76 8.20 -3.34
N PRO A 292 -6.26 7.08 -3.89
CA PRO A 292 -6.76 6.60 -5.17
C PRO A 292 -8.30 6.50 -5.14
N PRO A 293 -9.01 6.96 -6.17
CA PRO A 293 -10.48 7.05 -6.16
C PRO A 293 -11.16 5.71 -5.91
N GLU A 294 -10.52 4.60 -6.29
CA GLU A 294 -10.99 3.25 -6.04
C GLU A 294 -10.91 2.80 -4.57
N PHE A 295 -10.30 3.60 -3.68
CA PHE A 295 -10.27 3.42 -2.23
C PHE A 295 -11.15 4.45 -1.50
N ALA A 296 -12.26 4.86 -2.12
CA ALA A 296 -13.17 5.83 -1.53
C ALA A 296 -13.88 5.28 -0.27
N ASP A 297 -13.74 6.00 0.84
CA ASP A 297 -14.45 5.75 2.10
C ASP A 297 -15.59 6.75 2.28
N ILE A 298 -16.67 6.34 2.97
CA ILE A 298 -17.76 7.24 3.37
C ILE A 298 -17.26 8.37 4.31
N ASN A 299 -16.22 8.06 5.10
CA ASN A 299 -15.51 9.02 5.92
C ASN A 299 -14.03 9.02 5.50
N SER A 300 -13.57 10.13 4.94
CA SER A 300 -12.17 10.29 4.51
C SER A 300 -11.17 10.12 5.65
N GLU A 301 -11.54 10.41 6.90
CA GLU A 301 -10.66 10.22 8.07
C GLU A 301 -10.49 8.76 8.47
N SER A 302 -11.39 7.87 8.00
CA SER A 302 -11.28 6.42 8.21
C SER A 302 -10.30 5.75 7.23
N ALA A 303 -10.00 6.41 6.11
CA ALA A 303 -9.09 5.92 5.09
C ALA A 303 -7.62 6.20 5.43
N LEU A 304 -6.71 5.87 4.51
CA LEU A 304 -5.33 6.31 4.54
C LEU A 304 -5.25 7.85 4.64
N LYS A 305 -4.39 8.35 5.52
CA LYS A 305 -3.99 9.76 5.57
C LYS A 305 -2.52 9.84 5.19
N ALA A 306 -2.22 10.52 4.09
CA ALA A 306 -0.86 10.83 3.64
C ALA A 306 -0.74 12.36 3.59
N LEU A 307 -0.01 12.95 4.53
CA LEU A 307 0.09 14.39 4.72
C LEU A 307 1.50 14.88 4.38
N VAL A 308 1.55 16.01 3.68
CA VAL A 308 2.78 16.69 3.28
C VAL A 308 3.09 17.81 4.27
N PHE A 309 4.34 17.87 4.70
CA PHE A 309 4.89 18.92 5.56
C PHE A 309 6.18 19.48 4.97
N SER A 310 6.43 20.78 5.18
CA SER A 310 7.64 21.49 4.78
C SER A 310 7.90 22.71 5.65
#